data_AF-A0A372JS39-F1
#
_entry.id   AF-A0A372JS39-F1
#
_cell.length_a   1.000
_cell.length_b   1.000
_cell.length_c   1.000
_cell.angle_alpha   90.00
_cell.angle_beta   90.00
_cell.angle_gamma   90.00
#
_symmetry.space_group_name_H-M   'P 1'
#
loop_
_entity.id
_entity.type
_entity.pdbx_description
1 polymer ?
#
loop_
_entity_poly.entity_id
_entity_poly.type
_entity_poly.pdbx_seq_one_letter_code
_entity_poly.pdbx_strand_id
1 'polypeptide(L)'
;MMSERRIPVPEHHPDPWVDQIHGYVTHVVETLGRAGVPVEGCWLDPSGPRDATILIRSASGRRALVWDEETGWREGRFVRGRQGERTVLDGESHLGGDVLPDGDAVLDRLLSGVREERRAFRVHSDRSDGFAARLAAHSPAAALV
;
A
#
# COMPACT_ATOMS: atom_id res chain seq x y z
N MET A 1 -2.50 31.02 -0.82
CA MET A 1 -1.37 30.35 -0.16
C MET A 1 -1.64 28.86 -0.26
N MET A 2 -1.13 28.19 -1.30
CA MET A 2 -1.27 26.73 -1.42
C MET A 2 -0.19 26.13 -0.52
N SER A 3 -0.56 25.65 0.66
CA SER A 3 0.36 24.86 1.49
C SER A 3 0.89 23.71 0.64
N GLU A 4 2.21 23.62 0.50
CA GLU A 4 2.90 22.46 -0.04
C GLU A 4 2.43 21.25 0.78
N ARG A 5 1.53 20.44 0.24
CA ARG A 5 1.13 19.20 0.91
C ARG A 5 2.31 18.26 0.80
N ARG A 6 3.04 18.08 1.90
CA ARG A 6 4.05 17.05 2.01
C ARG A 6 3.38 15.69 1.77
N ILE A 7 3.99 14.90 0.91
CA ILE A 7 3.64 13.50 0.74
C ILE A 7 3.99 12.80 2.07
N PRO A 8 3.04 12.10 2.71
CA PRO A 8 3.33 11.39 3.95
C PRO A 8 4.28 10.21 3.69
N VAL A 9 5.02 9.81 4.72
CA VAL A 9 5.88 8.62 4.70
C VAL A 9 5.42 7.74 5.87
N PRO A 10 5.23 6.42 5.68
CA PRO A 10 4.85 5.56 6.79
C PRO A 10 5.95 5.58 7.85
N GLU A 11 5.55 5.55 9.12
CA GLU A 11 6.52 5.35 10.21
C GLU A 11 7.11 3.94 10.13
N HIS A 12 8.37 3.78 10.55
CA HIS A 12 8.98 2.47 10.70
C HIS A 12 8.17 1.63 11.71
N HIS A 13 8.02 0.35 11.42
CA HIS A 13 7.33 -0.58 12.30
C HIS A 13 8.33 -1.22 13.29
N PRO A 14 8.00 -1.34 14.59
CA PRO A 14 8.91 -1.92 15.57
C PRO A 14 9.20 -3.41 15.35
N ASP A 15 8.30 -4.14 14.67
CA ASP A 15 8.55 -5.49 14.17
C ASP A 15 9.35 -5.44 12.86
N PRO A 16 10.62 -5.88 12.84
CA PRO A 16 11.46 -5.87 11.63
C PRO A 16 10.88 -6.70 10.48
N TRP A 17 10.03 -7.69 10.75
CA TRP A 17 9.38 -8.46 9.71
C TRP A 17 8.39 -7.62 8.89
N VAL A 18 7.57 -6.83 9.59
CA VAL A 18 6.61 -5.90 8.98
C VAL A 18 7.37 -4.75 8.33
N ASP A 19 8.42 -4.22 8.97
CA ASP A 19 9.18 -3.07 8.47
C ASP A 19 9.85 -3.31 7.11
N GLN A 20 10.04 -4.57 6.68
CA GLN A 20 10.53 -4.91 5.34
C GLN A 20 9.70 -4.30 4.20
N ILE A 21 8.40 -4.01 4.43
CA ILE A 21 7.52 -3.42 3.40
C ILE A 21 7.61 -1.89 3.35
N HIS A 22 8.32 -1.26 4.29
CA HIS A 22 8.42 0.19 4.41
C HIS A 22 8.85 0.86 3.11
N GLY A 23 9.94 0.38 2.50
CA GLY A 23 10.48 0.94 1.26
C GLY A 23 9.49 0.83 0.09
N TYR A 24 8.86 -0.33 -0.07
CA TYR A 24 7.84 -0.54 -1.09
C TYR A 24 6.63 0.39 -0.92
N VAL A 25 6.06 0.45 0.29
CA VAL A 25 4.89 1.30 0.58
C VAL A 25 5.24 2.78 0.40
N THR A 26 6.43 3.20 0.85
CA THR A 26 6.92 4.57 0.64
C THR A 26 6.99 4.91 -0.84
N HIS A 27 7.53 4.01 -1.67
CA HIS A 27 7.60 4.21 -3.11
C HIS A 27 6.21 4.41 -3.74
N VAL A 28 5.23 3.58 -3.38
CA VAL A 28 3.85 3.72 -3.88
C VAL A 28 3.22 5.04 -3.43
N VAL A 29 3.38 5.42 -2.16
CA VAL A 29 2.87 6.69 -1.62
C VAL A 29 3.48 7.90 -2.35
N GLU A 30 4.78 7.88 -2.61
CA GLU A 30 5.47 8.90 -3.40
C GLU A 30 4.93 9.00 -4.82
N THR A 31 4.74 7.87 -5.51
CA THR A 31 4.19 7.87 -6.86
C THR A 31 2.78 8.45 -6.92
N LEU A 32 1.90 8.04 -5.99
CA LEU A 32 0.55 8.60 -5.88
C LEU A 32 0.59 10.12 -5.62
N GLY A 33 1.43 10.56 -4.67
CA GLY A 33 1.55 11.97 -4.31
C GLY A 33 2.10 12.83 -5.45
N ARG A 34 3.12 12.37 -6.17
CA ARG A 34 3.67 13.05 -7.36
C ARG A 34 2.65 13.17 -8.49
N ALA A 35 1.75 12.19 -8.62
CA ALA A 35 0.65 12.22 -9.58
C ALA A 35 -0.54 13.10 -9.13
N GLY A 36 -0.46 13.75 -7.97
CA GLY A 36 -1.51 14.63 -7.45
C GLY A 36 -2.65 13.92 -6.74
N VAL A 37 -2.53 12.61 -6.46
CA VAL A 37 -3.49 11.89 -5.62
C VAL A 37 -3.37 12.44 -4.19
N PRO A 38 -4.46 12.94 -3.56
CA PRO A 38 -4.37 13.56 -2.25
C PRO A 38 -4.23 12.50 -1.15
N VAL A 39 -3.00 12.10 -0.85
CA VAL A 39 -2.69 11.18 0.25
C VAL A 39 -2.80 11.91 1.59
N GLU A 40 -3.60 11.37 2.51
CA GLU A 40 -3.86 11.96 3.83
C GLU A 40 -3.04 11.33 4.95
N GLY A 41 -2.58 10.09 4.75
CA GLY A 41 -1.81 9.33 5.72
C GLY A 41 -1.50 7.95 5.18
N CYS A 42 -0.50 7.31 5.77
CA CYS A 42 -0.12 5.94 5.44
C CYS A 42 0.55 5.29 6.66
N TRP A 43 0.36 3.99 6.81
CA TRP A 43 0.98 3.23 7.90
C TRP A 43 1.13 1.76 7.52
N LEU A 44 2.02 1.09 8.24
CA LEU A 44 2.18 -0.36 8.18
C LEU A 44 1.24 -0.99 9.21
N ASP A 45 0.52 -2.03 8.80
CA ASP A 45 -0.47 -2.72 9.62
C ASP A 45 0.12 -4.04 10.20
N PRO A 46 -0.56 -4.68 11.18
CA PRO A 46 -0.02 -5.83 11.93
C PRO A 46 0.26 -7.09 11.10
N SER A 47 1.17 -7.92 11.60
CA SER A 47 1.56 -9.17 10.95
C SER A 47 0.42 -10.21 10.81
N GLY A 48 0.43 -10.92 9.66
CA GLY A 48 -0.36 -12.12 9.38
C GLY A 48 -1.63 -11.91 8.55
N PRO A 49 -1.54 -11.76 7.21
CA PRO A 49 -0.37 -11.42 6.38
C PRO A 49 0.15 -9.99 6.65
N ARG A 50 1.38 -9.65 6.24
CA ARG A 50 1.84 -8.25 6.25
C ARG A 50 0.92 -7.39 5.41
N ASP A 51 0.53 -6.24 5.95
CA ASP A 51 -0.37 -5.30 5.31
C ASP A 51 0.07 -3.86 5.51
N ALA A 52 -0.43 -2.98 4.64
CA ALA A 52 -0.21 -1.55 4.73
C ALA A 52 -1.43 -0.80 4.22
N THR A 53 -1.64 0.40 4.76
CA THR A 53 -2.77 1.26 4.38
C THR A 53 -2.28 2.62 3.92
N ILE A 54 -2.88 3.12 2.84
CA ILE A 54 -2.73 4.48 2.34
C ILE A 54 -4.11 5.13 2.29
N LEU A 55 -4.32 6.16 3.10
CA LEU A 55 -5.52 6.98 3.06
C LEU A 55 -5.44 7.99 1.94
N ILE A 56 -6.49 8.07 1.13
CA ILE A 56 -6.61 9.05 0.06
C ILE A 56 -7.94 9.80 0.17
N ARG A 57 -7.94 11.08 -0.20
CA ARG A 57 -9.16 11.87 -0.35
C ARG A 57 -9.66 11.83 -1.78
N SER A 58 -10.94 11.53 -1.94
CA SER A 58 -11.67 11.63 -3.20
C SER A 58 -12.82 12.62 -3.09
N ALA A 59 -13.48 12.92 -4.21
CA ALA A 59 -14.67 13.76 -4.24
C ALA A 59 -15.84 13.19 -3.41
N SER A 60 -15.94 11.86 -3.29
CA SER A 60 -17.00 11.16 -2.55
C SER A 60 -16.67 10.90 -1.08
N GLY A 61 -15.50 11.37 -0.61
CA GLY A 61 -15.05 11.22 0.78
C GLY A 61 -13.70 10.50 0.88
N ARG A 62 -13.43 9.98 2.09
CA ARG A 62 -12.18 9.27 2.40
C ARG A 62 -12.23 7.84 1.89
N ARG A 63 -11.22 7.48 1.11
CA ARG A 63 -10.97 6.12 0.63
C ARG A 63 -9.64 5.65 1.17
N ALA A 64 -9.40 4.34 1.06
CA ALA A 64 -8.10 3.79 1.37
C ALA A 64 -7.71 2.74 0.34
N LEU A 65 -6.42 2.74 0.03
CA LEU A 65 -5.73 1.65 -0.62
C LEU A 65 -5.14 0.79 0.48
N VAL A 66 -5.47 -0.50 0.47
CA VAL A 66 -4.89 -1.46 1.40
C VAL A 66 -4.15 -2.50 0.58
N TRP A 67 -2.92 -2.77 0.99
CA TRP A 67 -2.09 -3.81 0.42
C TRP A 67 -1.94 -4.92 1.44
N ASP A 68 -1.96 -6.17 0.98
CA ASP A 68 -1.39 -7.27 1.73
C ASP A 68 -0.55 -8.18 0.84
N GLU A 69 0.41 -8.86 1.48
CA GLU A 69 1.37 -9.70 0.78
C GLU A 69 0.78 -11.00 0.19
N GLU A 70 -0.53 -11.27 0.29
CA GLU A 70 -1.14 -12.45 -0.34
C GLU A 70 -1.99 -12.08 -1.54
N THR A 71 -2.70 -10.96 -1.47
CA THR A 71 -3.73 -10.58 -2.45
C THR A 71 -3.47 -9.24 -3.14
N GLY A 72 -2.40 -8.54 -2.74
CA GLY A 72 -1.98 -7.29 -3.36
C GLY A 72 -2.86 -6.11 -2.96
N TRP A 73 -3.04 -5.16 -3.88
CA TRP A 73 -3.75 -3.91 -3.61
C TRP A 73 -5.26 -4.03 -3.79
N ARG A 74 -6.00 -3.46 -2.85
CA ARG A 74 -7.44 -3.23 -2.94
C ARG A 74 -7.77 -1.80 -2.53
N GLU A 75 -8.90 -1.31 -3.02
CA GLU A 75 -9.41 0.02 -2.72
C GLU A 75 -10.85 -0.06 -2.22
N GLY A 76 -11.20 0.77 -1.23
CA GLY A 76 -12.57 0.86 -0.73
C GLY A 76 -12.84 2.16 0.01
N ARG A 77 -14.07 2.34 0.47
CA ARG A 77 -14.39 3.41 1.42
C ARG A 77 -13.74 3.09 2.75
N PHE A 78 -13.00 4.04 3.32
CA PHE A 78 -12.37 3.83 4.62
C PHE A 78 -13.41 3.88 5.75
N VAL A 79 -13.48 2.82 6.56
CA VAL A 79 -14.37 2.75 7.74
C VAL A 79 -13.58 3.03 9.02
N ARG A 80 -12.50 2.28 9.26
CA ARG A 80 -11.58 2.43 10.39
C ARG A 80 -10.24 1.76 10.11
N GLY A 81 -9.23 2.10 10.91
CA GLY A 81 -7.87 1.59 10.80
C GLY A 81 -6.87 2.61 11.32
N ARG A 82 -5.71 2.15 11.74
CA ARG A 82 -4.55 2.95 12.17
C ARG A 82 -3.36 2.02 12.30
N GLN A 83 -2.15 2.56 12.46
CA GLN A 83 -0.97 1.74 12.72
C GLN A 83 -1.21 0.76 13.88
N GLY A 84 -0.96 -0.52 13.63
CA GLY A 84 -1.22 -1.59 14.59
C GLY A 84 -2.67 -2.10 14.63
N GLU A 85 -3.59 -1.55 13.83
CA GLU A 85 -4.99 -1.97 13.72
C GLU A 85 -5.39 -2.14 12.25
N ARG A 86 -5.66 -3.40 11.86
CA ARG A 86 -6.05 -3.74 10.49
C ARG A 86 -7.18 -2.87 9.97
N THR A 87 -6.95 -2.29 8.80
CA THR A 87 -7.92 -1.43 8.12
C THR A 87 -9.16 -2.20 7.68
N VAL A 88 -10.32 -1.60 7.91
CA VAL A 88 -11.63 -2.07 7.47
C VAL A 88 -12.13 -1.15 6.36
N LEU A 89 -12.49 -1.76 5.23
CA LEU A 89 -13.06 -1.10 4.07
C LEU A 89 -14.54 -1.46 3.91
N ASP A 90 -15.29 -0.55 3.31
CA ASP A 90 -16.63 -0.81 2.77
C ASP A 90 -16.59 -0.76 1.23
N GLY A 91 -17.24 -1.74 0.60
CA GLY A 91 -17.28 -1.90 -0.86
C GLY A 91 -15.90 -2.06 -1.51
N GLU A 92 -15.02 -2.86 -0.91
CA GLU A 92 -13.66 -3.06 -1.44
C GLU A 92 -13.62 -3.82 -2.77
N SER A 93 -12.69 -3.42 -3.64
CA SER A 93 -12.38 -4.09 -4.90
C SER A 93 -10.88 -4.18 -5.10
N HIS A 94 -10.38 -5.28 -5.68
CA HIS A 94 -8.95 -5.45 -5.92
C HIS A 94 -8.52 -4.71 -7.18
N LEU A 95 -7.32 -4.12 -7.15
CA LEU A 95 -6.71 -3.49 -8.32
C LEU A 95 -6.09 -4.51 -9.26
N GLY A 96 -5.83 -5.73 -8.79
CA GLY A 96 -5.28 -6.82 -9.61
C GLY A 96 -3.81 -6.63 -10.00
N GLY A 97 -3.39 -7.31 -11.07
CA GLY A 97 -2.02 -7.32 -11.57
C GLY A 97 -1.12 -8.37 -10.92
N ASP A 98 -0.59 -8.09 -9.74
CA ASP A 98 0.28 -8.97 -8.94
C ASP A 98 0.26 -8.49 -7.47
N VAL A 99 1.00 -9.15 -6.59
CA VAL A 99 1.19 -8.75 -5.20
C VAL A 99 2.16 -7.56 -5.05
N LEU A 100 3.17 -7.41 -5.93
CA LEU A 100 4.14 -6.31 -5.88
C LEU A 100 4.21 -5.53 -7.20
N PRO A 101 3.11 -4.93 -7.68
CA PRO A 101 3.19 -4.00 -8.79
C PRO A 101 4.00 -2.76 -8.39
N ASP A 102 4.79 -2.22 -9.31
CA ASP A 102 5.47 -0.94 -9.13
C ASP A 102 4.47 0.21 -8.89
N GLY A 103 4.94 1.33 -8.31
CA GLY A 103 4.08 2.46 -7.97
C GLY A 103 3.26 2.99 -9.16
N ASP A 104 3.87 3.07 -10.35
CA ASP A 104 3.18 3.53 -11.57
C ASP A 104 2.08 2.55 -12.00
N ALA A 105 2.31 1.25 -11.82
CA ALA A 105 1.35 0.21 -12.13
C ALA A 105 0.17 0.19 -11.14
N VAL A 106 0.39 0.57 -9.88
CA VAL A 106 -0.69 0.81 -8.89
C VAL A 106 -1.50 2.05 -9.28
N LEU A 107 -0.80 3.16 -9.59
CA LEU A 107 -1.41 4.42 -9.98
C LEU A 107 -2.29 4.27 -11.22
N ASP A 108 -1.78 3.64 -12.27
CA ASP A 108 -2.52 3.44 -13.53
C ASP A 108 -3.81 2.65 -13.31
N ARG A 109 -3.74 1.55 -12.55
CA ARG A 109 -4.92 0.74 -12.20
C ARG A 109 -5.94 1.49 -11.37
N LEU A 110 -5.47 2.27 -10.39
CA LEU A 110 -6.31 3.12 -9.56
C LEU A 110 -7.05 4.17 -10.41
N LEU A 111 -6.33 4.91 -11.24
CA LEU A 111 -6.89 5.98 -12.08
C LEU A 111 -7.80 5.43 -13.19
N SER A 112 -7.49 4.24 -13.72
CA SER A 112 -8.34 3.54 -14.67
C SER A 112 -9.58 2.90 -14.03
N GLY A 113 -9.68 2.91 -12.70
CA GLY A 113 -10.83 2.37 -11.98
C GLY A 113 -10.98 0.85 -12.11
N VAL A 114 -9.85 0.14 -12.24
CA VAL A 114 -9.81 -1.33 -12.33
C VAL A 114 -10.47 -1.95 -11.11
N ARG A 115 -11.30 -2.97 -11.35
CA ARG A 115 -11.94 -3.78 -10.32
C ARG A 115 -11.83 -5.24 -10.71
N GLU A 116 -11.01 -5.97 -9.97
CA GLU A 116 -10.83 -7.40 -10.14
C GLU A 116 -11.35 -8.17 -8.93
N GLU A 117 -11.62 -9.46 -9.14
CA GLU A 117 -11.93 -10.40 -8.07
C GLU A 117 -10.69 -10.65 -7.20
N ARG A 118 -10.93 -11.00 -5.94
CA ARG A 118 -9.85 -11.39 -5.01
C ARG A 118 -9.11 -12.60 -5.55
N ARG A 119 -7.80 -12.48 -5.70
CA ARG A 119 -6.91 -13.59 -6.05
C ARG A 119 -5.78 -13.70 -5.04
N ALA A 120 -5.52 -14.91 -4.56
CA ALA A 120 -4.33 -15.20 -3.77
C ALA A 120 -3.15 -15.49 -4.72
N PHE A 121 -2.05 -14.76 -4.54
CA PHE A 121 -0.80 -14.92 -5.29
C PHE A 121 0.21 -15.78 -4.54
N ARG A 122 0.14 -15.80 -3.21
CA ARG A 122 1.02 -16.57 -2.33
C ARG A 122 0.36 -16.86 -0.99
N VAL A 123 1.05 -17.67 -0.18
CA VAL A 123 0.70 -17.94 1.21
C VAL A 123 1.79 -17.32 2.08
N HIS A 124 1.44 -16.37 2.95
CA HIS A 124 2.44 -15.60 3.70
C HIS A 124 3.31 -16.44 4.65
N SER A 125 2.82 -17.61 5.06
CA SER A 125 3.58 -18.56 5.88
C SER A 125 4.68 -19.28 5.11
N ASP A 126 4.60 -19.33 3.77
CA ASP A 126 5.70 -19.83 2.94
C ASP A 126 6.76 -18.74 2.79
N ARG A 127 7.88 -18.92 3.49
CA ARG A 127 9.03 -18.00 3.45
C ARG A 127 10.05 -18.34 2.37
N SER A 128 9.81 -19.40 1.60
CA SER A 128 10.73 -19.92 0.58
C SER A 128 10.33 -19.59 -0.86
N ASP A 129 9.19 -18.92 -1.04
CA ASP A 129 8.60 -18.56 -2.33
C ASP A 129 9.30 -17.41 -3.09
N GLY A 130 10.42 -16.90 -2.56
CA GLY A 130 11.19 -15.82 -3.17
C GLY A 130 10.56 -14.42 -3.01
N PHE A 131 9.45 -14.28 -2.28
CA PHE A 131 8.78 -12.98 -2.09
C PHE A 131 9.70 -11.93 -1.45
N ALA A 132 10.50 -12.31 -0.46
CA ALA A 132 11.42 -11.39 0.21
C ALA A 132 12.45 -10.78 -0.76
N ALA A 133 12.97 -11.57 -1.70
CA ALA A 133 13.91 -11.07 -2.71
C ALA A 133 13.23 -10.11 -3.70
N ARG A 134 11.99 -10.40 -4.09
CA ARG A 134 11.18 -9.50 -4.93
C ARG A 134 10.90 -8.18 -4.20
N LEU A 135 10.44 -8.24 -2.95
CA LEU A 135 10.14 -7.07 -2.14
C LEU A 135 11.36 -6.15 -2.00
N ALA A 136 12.55 -6.72 -1.80
CA ALA A 136 13.80 -5.97 -1.73
C ALA A 136 14.14 -5.24 -3.04
N ALA A 137 13.78 -5.80 -4.20
CA ALA A 137 14.00 -5.16 -5.49
C ALA A 137 13.05 -3.97 -5.76
N HIS A 138 11.85 -3.98 -5.16
CA HIS A 138 10.87 -2.88 -5.27
C HIS A 138 11.01 -1.82 -4.18
N SER A 139 11.84 -2.06 -3.17
CA SER A 139 12.23 -1.05 -2.21
C SER A 139 13.39 -0.29 -2.83
N PRO A 140 13.21 0.95 -3.33
CA PRO A 140 14.37 1.74 -3.71
C PRO A 140 15.29 1.77 -2.48
N ALA A 141 16.54 1.33 -2.65
CA ALA A 141 17.53 1.45 -1.61
C ALA A 141 17.43 2.88 -1.11
N ALA A 142 17.11 3.07 0.17
CA ALA A 142 17.23 4.36 0.82
C ALA A 142 18.58 4.90 0.36
N ALA A 143 18.56 5.98 -0.43
CA ALA A 143 19.79 6.62 -0.85
C ALA A 143 20.53 6.92 0.45
N LEU A 144 21.54 6.10 0.73
CA LEU A 144 22.45 6.30 1.84
C LEU A 144 23.11 7.65 1.59
N VAL A 145 22.70 8.62 2.42
CA VAL A 145 23.45 9.82 2.85
C VAL A 145 24.01 10.70 1.75
#